data_AF-A0A9D8T876-F1
#
_entry.id   AF-A0A9D8T876-F1
#
_cell.length_a   1.000
_cell.length_b   1.000
_cell.length_c   1.000
_cell.angle_alpha   90.00
_cell.angle_beta   90.00
_cell.angle_gamma   90.00
#
_symmetry.space_group_name_H-M   'P 1'
#
loop_
_entity.id
_entity.type
_entity.pdbx_description
1 polymer ?
#
loop_
_entity_poly.entity_id
_entity_poly.type
_entity_poly.pdbx_seq_one_letter_code
_entity_poly.pdbx_strand_id
1 'polypeptide(L)'
;MKNNLGYWLMCWLFIGLNPAVAISASSLQDSVGLSSAMRQDTLTAVSVEAPFQKDRALNPLVYGSGRSFSTEDAYRYAGSLGDVGRMLRNYAGVSCLDDSRNDVSVRGNSPCHLLWRIDGYEINNPNHYATVGLTGSTVALLNTNLISNSDFLMGAFPAEFGNALSGVFDLRMRPAAQDYRFRVQTGWNGFELGAEGPFRRGDASGAFLVAYRYSFLDILSRLGLNTGINPKYQDLSFKLHRDLCENWRMELLGIWGKSLLQLDENDASLLTASSTAFLGTALHYDNQAHHRASVRLYANKLRSLSSVEQ
;
A
#
# COMPACT_ATOMS: atom_id res chain seq x y z
N MET A 1 -22.61 -24.60 45.57
CA MET A 1 -23.08 -23.91 44.35
C MET A 1 -22.22 -22.69 44.13
N LYS A 2 -21.20 -22.79 43.27
CA LYS A 2 -20.37 -21.66 42.82
C LYS A 2 -20.27 -21.75 41.31
N ASN A 3 -20.65 -20.67 40.66
CA ASN A 3 -20.86 -20.57 39.22
C ASN A 3 -19.53 -20.56 38.46
N ASN A 4 -19.52 -21.31 37.34
CA ASN A 4 -18.53 -21.24 36.28
C ASN A 4 -18.68 -19.93 35.49
N LEU A 5 -17.61 -19.17 35.37
CA LEU A 5 -17.37 -18.26 34.24
C LEU A 5 -15.97 -18.56 33.71
N GLY A 6 -15.93 -19.21 32.55
CA GLY A 6 -14.71 -19.58 31.86
C GLY A 6 -14.05 -18.36 31.20
N TYR A 7 -12.76 -18.20 31.44
CA TYR A 7 -11.90 -17.28 30.70
C TYR A 7 -11.21 -18.08 29.59
N TRP A 8 -11.31 -17.61 28.34
CA TRP A 8 -10.59 -18.19 27.22
C TRP A 8 -9.17 -17.62 27.16
N LEU A 9 -8.19 -18.44 27.56
CA LEU A 9 -6.77 -18.24 27.29
C LEU A 9 -6.48 -18.67 25.84
N MET A 10 -5.84 -17.81 25.05
CA MET A 10 -5.28 -18.22 23.76
C MET A 10 -3.75 -18.25 23.88
N CYS A 11 -3.20 -19.46 24.00
CA CYS A 11 -1.78 -19.74 24.13
C CYS A 11 -1.21 -20.17 22.77
N TRP A 12 -0.07 -19.59 22.38
CA TRP A 12 0.66 -19.92 21.15
C TRP A 12 1.40 -21.25 21.30
N LEU A 13 1.33 -22.11 20.30
CA LEU A 13 2.20 -23.28 20.18
C LEU A 13 3.05 -23.17 18.91
N PHE A 14 4.37 -23.13 19.10
CA PHE A 14 5.37 -23.30 18.06
C PHE A 14 5.38 -24.74 17.57
N ILE A 15 5.25 -24.96 16.26
CA ILE A 15 5.90 -26.08 15.56
C ILE A 15 6.42 -25.57 14.23
N GLY A 16 7.73 -25.74 14.03
CA GLY A 16 8.45 -25.31 12.83
C GLY A 16 8.23 -26.23 11.63
N LEU A 17 8.15 -25.60 10.46
CA LEU A 17 8.74 -25.98 9.18
C LEU A 17 8.54 -24.75 8.26
N ASN A 18 9.62 -24.22 7.69
CA ASN A 18 9.64 -23.09 6.75
C ASN A 18 8.56 -23.28 5.67
N PRO A 19 7.62 -22.33 5.47
CA PRO A 19 7.87 -20.92 5.16
C PRO A 19 7.46 -19.95 6.28
N ALA A 20 8.10 -18.78 6.33
CA ALA A 20 7.77 -17.72 7.28
C ALA A 20 6.36 -17.17 7.00
N VAL A 21 5.36 -17.74 7.67
CA VAL A 21 4.02 -17.14 7.76
C VAL A 21 4.12 -16.02 8.80
N ALA A 22 4.21 -14.78 8.33
CA ALA A 22 4.14 -13.62 9.21
C ALA A 22 2.66 -13.29 9.46
N ILE A 23 2.16 -13.66 10.64
CA ILE A 23 0.87 -13.21 11.15
C ILE A 23 1.12 -11.90 11.91
N SER A 24 0.73 -10.77 11.33
CA SER A 24 0.79 -9.47 12.01
C SER A 24 -0.61 -9.10 12.52
N ALA A 25 -0.77 -9.05 13.84
CA ALA A 25 -1.96 -8.55 14.51
C ALA A 25 -1.60 -7.20 15.16
N SER A 26 -2.24 -6.12 14.73
CA SER A 26 -2.01 -4.79 15.29
C SER A 26 -3.11 -4.45 16.31
N SER A 27 -2.91 -4.78 17.59
CA SER A 27 -3.63 -4.11 18.70
C SER A 27 -2.98 -4.34 20.07
N LEU A 28 -2.76 -3.21 20.76
CA LEU A 28 -2.58 -2.97 22.19
C LEU A 28 -1.20 -3.21 22.83
N GLN A 29 -0.66 -2.10 23.35
CA GLN A 29 0.43 -1.99 24.29
C GLN A 29 0.11 -2.79 25.54
N ASP A 30 0.97 -3.74 25.92
CA ASP A 30 1.20 -4.08 27.31
C ASP A 30 2.63 -4.58 27.50
N SER A 31 3.33 -3.90 28.42
CA SER A 31 4.70 -4.17 28.83
C SER A 31 4.77 -5.41 29.71
N VAL A 32 5.44 -6.46 29.25
CA VAL A 32 5.81 -7.62 30.07
C VAL A 32 7.33 -7.62 30.27
N GLY A 33 7.76 -7.45 31.52
CA GLY A 33 9.15 -7.52 31.92
C GLY A 33 9.71 -8.93 31.75
N LEU A 34 10.85 -9.05 31.07
CA LEU A 34 11.59 -10.30 30.90
C LEU A 34 12.90 -10.23 31.69
N SER A 35 13.05 -11.13 32.67
CA SER A 35 14.34 -11.41 33.30
C SER A 35 15.26 -12.07 32.28
N SER A 36 16.39 -11.44 31.96
CA SER A 36 17.37 -11.98 31.03
C SER A 36 18.30 -12.98 31.70
N ALA A 37 18.26 -14.23 31.28
CA ALA A 37 19.38 -15.14 31.41
C ALA A 37 20.43 -14.75 30.38
N MET A 38 21.62 -14.33 30.83
CA MET A 38 22.73 -13.92 29.96
C MET A 38 23.22 -15.10 29.12
N ARG A 39 22.94 -15.06 27.82
CA ARG A 39 23.64 -15.83 26.79
C ARG A 39 24.62 -14.89 26.11
N GLN A 40 25.91 -15.19 26.22
CA GLN A 40 26.99 -14.34 25.72
C GLN A 40 27.22 -14.67 24.25
N ASP A 41 26.49 -13.99 23.36
CA ASP A 41 26.69 -14.08 21.91
C ASP A 41 27.87 -13.18 21.50
N THR A 42 28.93 -13.77 20.96
CA THR A 42 30.08 -13.06 20.38
C THR A 42 29.68 -12.33 19.09
N LEU A 43 29.64 -11.00 19.14
CA LEU A 43 29.35 -10.12 18.00
C LEU A 43 30.44 -10.27 16.92
N THR A 44 30.09 -10.86 15.77
CA THR A 44 31.03 -11.11 14.67
C THR A 44 31.22 -9.90 13.75
N ALA A 45 30.24 -8.99 13.66
CA ALA A 45 30.35 -7.74 12.93
C ALA A 45 29.27 -6.74 13.39
N VAL A 46 29.64 -5.47 13.47
CA VAL A 46 28.69 -4.35 13.60
C VAL A 46 28.63 -3.67 12.24
N SER A 47 27.52 -3.86 11.52
CA SER A 47 27.24 -3.09 10.31
C SER A 47 26.60 -1.76 10.72
N VAL A 48 27.26 -0.65 10.41
CA VAL A 48 26.68 0.69 10.58
C VAL A 48 26.07 1.11 9.25
N GLU A 49 24.76 0.92 9.12
CA GLU A 49 24.01 1.47 7.98
C GLU A 49 23.63 2.92 8.28
N ALA A 50 23.85 3.81 7.30
CA ALA A 50 23.43 5.20 7.44
C ALA A 50 21.90 5.26 7.63
N PRO A 51 21.38 6.03 8.60
CA PRO A 51 19.95 6.13 8.82
C PRO A 51 19.28 6.73 7.58
N PHE A 52 18.15 6.14 7.19
CA PHE A 52 17.32 6.63 6.11
C PHE A 52 16.90 8.09 6.36
N GLN A 53 17.40 9.01 5.53
CA GLN A 53 17.12 10.44 5.60
C GLN A 53 15.75 10.75 4.98
N LYS A 54 14.71 10.86 5.80
CA LYS A 54 13.33 11.14 5.38
C LYS A 54 13.13 12.56 4.84
N ASP A 55 14.01 13.47 5.23
CA ASP A 55 14.02 14.87 4.84
C ASP A 55 14.48 15.09 3.39
N ARG A 56 15.07 14.07 2.76
CA ARG A 56 15.51 14.11 1.36
C ARG A 56 14.74 13.08 0.53
N ALA A 57 14.35 13.47 -0.68
CA ALA A 57 13.73 12.57 -1.65
C ALA A 57 14.72 11.49 -2.17
N LEU A 58 14.20 10.31 -2.52
CA LEU A 58 14.93 9.23 -3.16
C LEU A 58 15.34 9.57 -4.58
N ASN A 59 14.56 10.40 -5.28
CA ASN A 59 14.94 10.90 -6.61
C ASN A 59 16.06 11.96 -6.49
N PRO A 60 17.26 11.72 -7.04
CA PRO A 60 18.40 12.64 -6.93
C PRO A 60 18.18 13.96 -7.68
N LEU A 61 17.24 14.03 -8.62
CA LEU A 61 16.90 15.24 -9.36
C LEU A 61 16.01 16.18 -8.55
N VAL A 62 15.43 15.72 -7.44
CA VAL A 62 14.60 16.54 -6.56
C VAL A 62 15.51 17.37 -5.66
N TYR A 63 15.58 18.67 -5.97
CA TYR A 63 16.41 19.62 -5.22
C TYR A 63 15.71 20.24 -4.00
N GLY A 64 14.38 20.23 -3.94
CA GLY A 64 13.63 20.81 -2.84
C GLY A 64 12.15 20.46 -2.87
N SER A 65 11.43 20.76 -1.76
CA SER A 65 10.00 20.48 -1.57
C SER A 65 9.58 19.00 -1.74
N GLY A 66 10.54 18.08 -1.78
CA GLY A 66 10.31 16.64 -1.74
C GLY A 66 10.71 16.05 -0.39
N ARG A 67 9.97 15.04 0.05
CA ARG A 67 10.27 14.25 1.26
C ARG A 67 10.02 12.80 0.97
N SER A 68 10.89 11.93 1.48
CA SER A 68 10.61 10.50 1.45
C SER A 68 9.82 10.07 2.67
N PHE A 69 9.04 9.02 2.51
CA PHE A 69 8.34 8.34 3.59
C PHE A 69 8.53 6.84 3.47
N SER A 70 8.47 6.17 4.62
CA SER A 70 8.48 4.71 4.72
C SER A 70 7.05 4.17 4.82
N THR A 71 6.87 2.88 4.55
CA THR A 71 5.59 2.20 4.77
C THR A 71 5.20 2.19 6.25
N GLU A 72 6.18 2.15 7.15
CA GLU A 72 5.96 2.23 8.59
C GLU A 72 5.38 3.58 9.00
N ASP A 73 5.74 4.66 8.32
CA ASP A 73 5.16 5.99 8.59
C ASP A 73 3.66 5.98 8.33
N ALA A 74 3.20 5.30 7.27
CA ALA A 74 1.78 5.14 6.98
C ALA A 74 1.01 4.42 8.10
N TYR A 75 1.68 3.71 9.02
CA TYR A 75 1.07 3.10 10.21
C TYR A 75 1.37 3.84 11.52
N ARG A 76 2.46 4.61 11.59
CA ARG A 76 2.90 5.31 12.80
C ARG A 76 2.23 6.66 13.00
N TYR A 77 1.85 7.33 11.91
CA TYR A 77 1.12 8.60 12.02
C TYR A 77 -0.28 8.35 12.57
N ALA A 78 -0.68 9.13 13.57
CA ALA A 78 -2.02 9.03 14.13
C ALA A 78 -3.07 9.34 13.03
N GLY A 79 -4.12 8.52 12.95
CA GLY A 79 -5.21 8.70 11.99
C GLY A 79 -4.86 8.39 10.52
N SER A 80 -3.65 7.92 10.22
CA SER A 80 -3.29 7.51 8.84
C SER A 80 -4.00 6.23 8.42
N LEU A 81 -4.30 5.33 9.36
CA LEU A 81 -4.97 4.04 9.10
C LEU A 81 -4.26 3.20 8.03
N GLY A 82 -2.93 3.24 7.95
CA GLY A 82 -2.20 2.52 6.90
C GLY A 82 -2.39 3.09 5.50
N ASP A 83 -2.84 4.34 5.37
CA ASP A 83 -3.08 5.03 4.11
C ASP A 83 -2.05 6.16 3.90
N VAL A 84 -1.30 6.07 2.81
CA VAL A 84 -0.26 7.05 2.46
C VAL A 84 -0.84 8.44 2.15
N GLY A 85 -2.07 8.52 1.64
CA GLY A 85 -2.80 9.77 1.43
C GLY A 85 -3.15 10.46 2.75
N ARG A 86 -3.68 9.70 3.72
CA ARG A 86 -4.01 10.24 5.05
C ARG A 86 -2.77 10.60 5.85
N MET A 87 -1.69 9.81 5.71
CA MET A 87 -0.41 10.10 6.35
C MET A 87 0.10 11.52 6.06
N LEU A 88 -0.07 12.01 4.83
CA LEU A 88 0.40 13.33 4.41
C LEU A 88 -0.27 14.52 5.11
N ARG A 89 -1.39 14.33 5.81
CA ARG A 89 -2.01 15.38 6.65
C ARG A 89 -1.04 15.96 7.67
N ASN A 90 -0.04 15.17 8.04
CA ASN A 90 0.98 15.57 9.00
C ASN A 90 2.10 16.41 8.35
N TYR A 91 2.02 16.71 7.06
CA TYR A 91 3.05 17.46 6.33
C TYR A 91 2.65 18.95 6.25
N ALA A 92 3.63 19.83 6.42
CA ALA A 92 3.41 21.27 6.31
C ALA A 92 3.00 21.67 4.89
N GLY A 93 1.99 22.53 4.75
CA GLY A 93 1.47 22.95 3.45
C GLY A 93 0.57 21.92 2.77
N VAL A 94 0.21 20.85 3.49
CA VAL A 94 -0.77 19.86 3.08
C VAL A 94 -2.03 20.03 3.94
N SER A 95 -3.19 20.07 3.30
CA SER A 95 -4.49 20.07 3.97
C SER A 95 -5.40 19.00 3.38
N CYS A 96 -6.37 18.55 4.17
CA CYS A 96 -7.38 17.62 3.72
C CYS A 96 -8.77 18.23 3.94
N LEU A 97 -9.72 17.85 3.08
CA LEU A 97 -11.08 18.40 3.11
C LEU A 97 -11.89 17.87 4.29
N ASP A 98 -11.69 16.60 4.67
CA ASP A 98 -12.47 15.91 5.71
C ASP A 98 -11.69 14.73 6.32
N ASP A 99 -12.08 14.24 7.50
CA ASP A 99 -11.48 13.09 8.18
C ASP A 99 -11.78 11.73 7.52
N SER A 100 -12.94 11.62 6.86
CA SER A 100 -13.43 10.36 6.29
C SER A 100 -12.73 9.94 5.01
N ARG A 101 -12.06 10.86 4.30
CA ARG A 101 -11.40 10.59 3.01
C ARG A 101 -9.88 10.66 3.10
N ASN A 102 -9.16 10.41 2.02
CA ASN A 102 -7.72 10.58 1.92
C ASN A 102 -7.32 11.59 0.83
N ASP A 103 -8.26 12.45 0.40
CA ASP A 103 -7.99 13.55 -0.53
C ASP A 103 -6.98 14.53 0.07
N VAL A 104 -5.97 14.88 -0.72
CA VAL A 104 -4.88 15.77 -0.28
C VAL A 104 -4.86 17.01 -1.15
N SER A 105 -4.95 18.18 -0.52
CA SER A 105 -4.69 19.48 -1.14
C SER A 105 -3.31 19.97 -0.73
N VAL A 106 -2.52 20.40 -1.72
CA VAL A 106 -1.14 20.86 -1.50
C VAL A 106 -1.05 22.34 -1.86
N ARG A 107 -0.70 23.17 -0.86
CA ARG A 107 -0.58 24.63 -1.00
C ARG A 107 -1.85 25.27 -1.60
N GLY A 108 -3.02 24.75 -1.26
CA GLY A 108 -4.32 25.26 -1.72
C GLY A 108 -4.73 24.80 -3.12
N ASN A 109 -3.93 23.97 -3.80
CA ASN A 109 -4.33 23.40 -5.09
C ASN A 109 -5.40 22.33 -4.93
N SER A 110 -6.22 22.15 -5.97
CA SER A 110 -7.22 21.10 -5.99
C SER A 110 -6.57 19.70 -5.98
N PRO A 111 -7.11 18.75 -5.18
CA PRO A 111 -6.67 17.34 -5.22
C PRO A 111 -6.75 16.71 -6.61
N CYS A 112 -7.59 17.23 -7.52
CA CYS A 112 -7.74 16.70 -8.87
C CYS A 112 -6.46 16.77 -9.71
N HIS A 113 -5.51 17.62 -9.34
CA HIS A 113 -4.22 17.77 -10.04
C HIS A 113 -3.04 17.15 -9.26
N LEU A 114 -3.33 16.24 -8.34
CA LEU A 114 -2.34 15.43 -7.64
C LEU A 114 -1.98 14.23 -8.53
N LEU A 115 -0.70 14.10 -8.87
CA LEU A 115 -0.21 12.99 -9.66
C LEU A 115 0.11 11.80 -8.75
N TRP A 116 -0.55 10.67 -9.00
CA TRP A 116 -0.16 9.39 -8.41
C TRP A 116 0.68 8.62 -9.42
N ARG A 117 1.88 8.23 -9.01
CA ARG A 117 2.80 7.43 -9.82
C ARG A 117 3.24 6.20 -9.04
N ILE A 118 3.23 5.02 -9.65
CA ILE A 118 3.83 3.80 -9.07
C ILE A 118 4.89 3.25 -10.02
N ASP A 119 6.12 3.02 -9.55
CA ASP A 119 7.23 2.49 -10.35
C ASP A 119 7.44 3.21 -11.71
N GLY A 120 7.12 4.51 -11.75
CA GLY A 120 7.21 5.35 -12.94
C GLY A 120 5.95 5.38 -13.83
N TYR A 121 4.88 4.69 -13.46
CA TYR A 121 3.60 4.71 -14.18
C TYR A 121 2.58 5.62 -13.52
N GLU A 122 1.93 6.47 -14.29
CA GLU A 122 0.84 7.30 -13.79
C GLU A 122 -0.43 6.46 -13.54
N ILE A 123 -1.02 6.64 -12.36
CA ILE A 123 -2.31 6.07 -11.97
C ILE A 123 -3.29 7.21 -11.75
N ASN A 124 -4.46 7.14 -12.35
CA ASN A 124 -5.43 8.24 -12.27
C ASN A 124 -6.01 8.43 -10.86
N ASN A 125 -6.50 7.34 -10.24
CA ASN A 125 -7.07 7.38 -8.89
C ASN A 125 -6.85 6.03 -8.21
N PRO A 126 -5.92 5.94 -7.25
CA PRO A 126 -5.60 4.68 -6.59
C PRO A 126 -6.43 4.46 -5.32
N ASN A 127 -7.75 4.69 -5.39
CA ASN A 127 -8.68 4.51 -4.26
C ASN A 127 -9.90 3.64 -4.62
N HIS A 128 -10.42 2.95 -3.61
CA HIS A 128 -11.78 2.42 -3.62
C HIS A 128 -12.78 3.56 -3.46
N TYR A 129 -14.03 3.38 -3.87
CA TYR A 129 -15.09 4.38 -3.79
C TYR A 129 -14.68 5.72 -4.43
N ALA A 130 -13.90 5.65 -5.51
CA ALA A 130 -13.37 6.82 -6.19
C ALA A 130 -14.52 7.71 -6.68
N THR A 131 -14.40 9.02 -6.44
CA THR A 131 -15.35 10.03 -6.92
C THR A 131 -14.73 10.79 -8.08
N VAL A 132 -15.48 11.01 -9.17
CA VAL A 132 -14.98 11.76 -10.32
C VAL A 132 -14.63 13.19 -9.91
N GLY A 133 -13.46 13.68 -10.34
CA GLY A 133 -12.98 15.02 -9.99
C GLY A 133 -12.21 15.10 -8.66
N LEU A 134 -12.10 13.99 -7.92
CA LEU A 134 -11.28 13.87 -6.72
C LEU A 134 -10.27 12.72 -6.90
N THR A 135 -9.13 12.80 -6.23
CA THR A 135 -8.05 11.80 -6.30
C THR A 135 -7.92 10.98 -5.02
N GLY A 136 -8.80 11.19 -4.04
CA GLY A 136 -8.91 10.43 -2.81
C GLY A 136 -10.30 9.85 -2.58
N SER A 137 -10.41 9.02 -1.54
CA SER A 137 -11.63 8.43 -1.00
C SER A 137 -11.40 7.82 0.39
N THR A 138 -12.33 7.00 0.89
CA THR A 138 -12.31 6.47 2.27
C THR A 138 -11.29 5.35 2.50
N VAL A 139 -10.96 4.59 1.44
CA VAL A 139 -10.03 3.45 1.48
C VAL A 139 -9.10 3.49 0.27
N ALA A 140 -7.79 3.57 0.51
CA ALA A 140 -6.79 3.45 -0.55
C ALA A 140 -6.81 2.05 -1.18
N LEU A 141 -6.72 2.01 -2.52
CA LEU A 141 -6.53 0.78 -3.29
C LEU A 141 -5.08 0.27 -3.17
N LEU A 142 -4.17 1.17 -2.85
CA LEU A 142 -2.75 0.89 -2.64
C LEU A 142 -2.56 0.01 -1.42
N ASN A 143 -1.86 -1.11 -1.62
CA ASN A 143 -1.47 -1.97 -0.53
C ASN A 143 -0.09 -1.55 0.00
N THR A 144 -0.07 -0.98 1.20
CA THR A 144 1.15 -0.56 1.90
C THR A 144 2.12 -1.70 2.16
N ASN A 145 1.66 -2.95 2.26
CA ASN A 145 2.54 -4.11 2.42
C ASN A 145 3.34 -4.47 1.15
N LEU A 146 2.98 -3.88 0.00
CA LEU A 146 3.65 -4.09 -1.28
C LEU A 146 4.44 -2.85 -1.73
N ILE A 147 4.30 -1.75 -1.01
CA ILE A 147 5.01 -0.50 -1.26
C ILE A 147 6.33 -0.53 -0.48
N SER A 148 7.30 0.26 -0.94
CA SER A 148 8.58 0.52 -0.28
C SER A 148 8.71 2.01 -0.01
N ASN A 149 9.85 2.44 0.52
CA ASN A 149 10.16 3.85 0.68
C ASN A 149 9.89 4.60 -0.63
N SER A 150 9.11 5.67 -0.51
CA SER A 150 8.51 6.40 -1.62
C SER A 150 8.65 7.90 -1.37
N ASP A 151 8.49 8.70 -2.42
CA ASP A 151 8.62 10.15 -2.34
C ASP A 151 7.26 10.83 -2.43
N PHE A 152 7.11 11.91 -1.67
CA PHE A 152 6.07 12.89 -1.87
C PHE A 152 6.68 14.25 -2.18
N LEU A 153 6.26 14.83 -3.31
CA LEU A 153 6.74 16.12 -3.81
C LEU A 153 5.61 17.15 -3.74
N MET A 154 5.83 18.21 -2.97
CA MET A 154 4.85 19.30 -2.78
C MET A 154 4.94 20.41 -3.84
N GLY A 155 5.94 20.35 -4.71
CA GLY A 155 6.24 21.36 -5.72
C GLY A 155 7.71 21.28 -6.15
N ALA A 156 8.12 22.13 -7.10
CA ALA A 156 9.48 22.13 -7.66
C ALA A 156 9.97 20.74 -8.11
N PHE A 157 9.04 19.89 -8.57
CA PHE A 157 9.36 18.56 -9.04
C PHE A 157 10.09 18.62 -10.39
N PRO A 158 11.03 17.68 -10.66
CA PRO A 158 11.76 17.60 -11.92
C PRO A 158 10.85 17.45 -13.15
N ALA A 159 11.39 17.73 -14.34
CA ALA A 159 10.67 17.67 -15.61
C ALA A 159 10.11 16.27 -15.97
N GLU A 160 10.54 15.21 -15.28
CA GLU A 160 9.96 13.86 -15.44
C GLU A 160 8.51 13.77 -14.96
N PHE A 161 8.01 14.77 -14.21
CA PHE A 161 6.65 14.85 -13.69
C PHE A 161 5.86 15.92 -14.45
N GLY A 162 5.23 15.54 -15.56
CA GLY A 162 4.53 16.49 -16.44
C GLY A 162 3.05 16.74 -16.08
N ASN A 163 2.37 15.75 -15.50
CA ASN A 163 0.92 15.75 -15.29
C ASN A 163 0.53 16.08 -13.83
N ALA A 164 1.25 17.01 -13.20
CA ALA A 164 1.04 17.40 -11.81
C ALA A 164 0.96 18.93 -11.68
N LEU A 165 -0.06 19.44 -10.98
CA LEU A 165 -0.09 20.86 -10.57
C LEU A 165 -0.12 21.00 -9.05
N SER A 166 -0.78 20.07 -8.34
CA SER A 166 -0.85 20.11 -6.88
C SER A 166 0.39 19.53 -6.23
N GLY A 167 0.79 18.33 -6.64
CA GLY A 167 1.90 17.59 -6.04
C GLY A 167 2.04 16.21 -6.68
N VAL A 168 3.02 15.45 -6.21
CA VAL A 168 3.32 14.12 -6.76
C VAL A 168 3.52 13.11 -5.65
N PHE A 169 2.78 12.02 -5.72
CA PHE A 169 3.09 10.77 -5.04
C PHE A 169 3.92 9.88 -5.97
N ASP A 170 5.22 9.74 -5.70
CA ASP A 170 6.10 8.82 -6.42
C ASP A 170 6.31 7.54 -5.60
N LEU A 171 5.40 6.60 -5.81
CA LEU A 171 5.35 5.33 -5.09
C LEU A 171 6.23 4.29 -5.75
N ARG A 172 6.82 3.43 -4.93
CA ARG A 172 7.63 2.30 -5.41
C ARG A 172 7.15 1.00 -4.82
N MET A 173 6.90 0.00 -5.65
CA MET A 173 6.64 -1.34 -5.13
C MET A 173 7.95 -2.00 -4.75
N ARG A 174 7.95 -2.62 -3.57
CA ARG A 174 9.13 -3.33 -3.06
C ARG A 174 9.44 -4.55 -3.95
N PRO A 175 10.72 -4.99 -4.00
CA PRO A 175 11.04 -6.27 -4.59
C PRO A 175 10.39 -7.43 -3.81
N ALA A 176 10.11 -8.53 -4.50
CA ALA A 176 9.68 -9.77 -3.87
C ALA A 176 10.79 -10.36 -3.00
N ALA A 177 10.42 -11.14 -1.99
CA ALA A 177 11.38 -11.88 -1.18
C ALA A 177 12.15 -12.92 -2.02
N GLN A 178 13.39 -13.20 -1.58
CA GLN A 178 14.24 -14.24 -2.19
C GLN A 178 13.75 -15.66 -1.89
N ASP A 179 12.94 -15.82 -0.85
CA ASP A 179 12.31 -17.08 -0.46
C ASP A 179 10.79 -16.98 -0.61
N TYR A 180 10.12 -18.13 -0.69
CA TYR A 180 8.66 -18.17 -0.63
C TYR A 180 8.15 -17.69 0.72
N ARG A 181 7.31 -16.65 0.71
CA ARG A 181 6.65 -16.11 1.90
C ARG A 181 5.16 -15.95 1.64
N PHE A 182 4.39 -16.24 2.67
CA PHE A 182 2.96 -16.06 2.68
C PHE A 182 2.59 -15.14 3.84
N ARG A 183 1.66 -14.23 3.59
CA ARG A 183 1.18 -13.27 4.59
C ARG A 183 -0.33 -13.44 4.74
N VAL A 184 -0.78 -13.43 5.98
CA VAL A 184 -2.20 -13.28 6.31
C VAL A 184 -2.31 -12.14 7.30
N GLN A 185 -3.13 -11.15 7.00
CA GLN A 185 -3.34 -10.00 7.85
C GLN A 185 -4.82 -9.65 7.92
N THR A 186 -5.24 -9.12 9.06
CA THR A 186 -6.58 -8.56 9.21
C THR A 186 -6.50 -7.25 10.01
N GLY A 187 -7.41 -6.33 9.72
CA GLY A 187 -7.52 -5.07 10.44
C GLY A 187 -8.58 -4.17 9.81
N TRP A 188 -8.51 -2.88 10.13
CA TRP A 188 -9.41 -1.88 9.56
C TRP A 188 -9.36 -1.84 8.02
N ASN A 189 -8.17 -2.04 7.45
CA ASN A 189 -7.93 -2.10 6.01
C ASN A 189 -8.33 -3.43 5.35
N GLY A 190 -9.03 -4.30 6.08
CA GLY A 190 -9.59 -5.53 5.52
C GLY A 190 -8.84 -6.79 5.93
N PHE A 191 -9.29 -7.91 5.39
CA PHE A 191 -8.61 -9.18 5.43
C PHE A 191 -7.72 -9.33 4.18
N GLU A 192 -6.44 -9.59 4.37
CA GLU A 192 -5.42 -9.65 3.33
C GLU A 192 -4.73 -11.01 3.30
N LEU A 193 -4.52 -11.51 2.09
CA LEU A 193 -3.66 -12.64 1.78
C LEU A 193 -2.54 -12.17 0.84
N GLY A 194 -1.30 -12.48 1.17
CA GLY A 194 -0.13 -12.16 0.37
C GLY A 194 0.70 -13.40 0.06
N ALA A 195 1.29 -13.45 -1.12
CA ALA A 195 2.25 -14.46 -1.53
C ALA A 195 3.37 -13.80 -2.32
N GLU A 196 4.61 -14.17 -2.01
CA GLU A 196 5.79 -13.71 -2.73
C GLU A 196 6.86 -14.79 -2.79
N GLY A 197 7.74 -14.70 -3.78
CA GLY A 197 8.90 -15.56 -3.87
C GLY A 197 9.51 -15.58 -5.26
N PRO A 198 10.65 -16.28 -5.40
CA PRO A 198 11.28 -16.49 -6.69
C PRO A 198 10.48 -17.49 -7.53
N PHE A 199 10.65 -17.45 -8.83
CA PHE A 199 10.27 -18.54 -9.73
C PHE A 199 11.37 -18.78 -10.74
N ARG A 200 11.60 -20.05 -11.08
CA ARG A 200 12.55 -20.46 -12.13
C ARG A 200 11.81 -21.39 -13.09
N ARG A 201 11.87 -21.08 -14.39
CA ARG A 201 11.28 -21.94 -15.44
C ARG A 201 12.25 -22.02 -16.61
N GLY A 202 12.95 -23.15 -16.72
CA GLY A 202 14.09 -23.29 -17.63
C GLY A 202 15.23 -22.36 -17.20
N ASP A 203 15.83 -21.68 -18.17
CA ASP A 203 16.95 -20.75 -17.95
C ASP A 203 16.52 -19.37 -17.43
N ALA A 204 15.21 -19.09 -17.42
CA ALA A 204 14.70 -17.81 -16.95
C ALA A 204 14.39 -17.83 -15.44
N SER A 205 14.95 -16.87 -14.72
CA SER A 205 14.60 -16.54 -13.33
C SER A 205 13.67 -15.34 -13.26
N GLY A 206 12.92 -15.25 -12.16
CA GLY A 206 12.13 -14.08 -11.84
C GLY A 206 11.63 -14.15 -10.41
N ALA A 207 10.84 -13.17 -10.02
CA ALA A 207 10.13 -13.21 -8.76
C ALA A 207 8.77 -12.54 -8.87
N PHE A 208 7.85 -12.98 -8.01
CA PHE A 208 6.50 -12.43 -7.94
C PHE A 208 6.21 -11.92 -6.53
N LEU A 209 5.36 -10.91 -6.48
CA LEU A 209 4.77 -10.33 -5.29
C LEU A 209 3.30 -10.12 -5.59
N VAL A 210 2.41 -10.76 -4.83
CA VAL A 210 0.97 -10.70 -5.03
C VAL A 210 0.29 -10.51 -3.68
N ALA A 211 -0.72 -9.65 -3.61
CA ALA A 211 -1.64 -9.60 -2.49
C ALA A 211 -3.07 -9.36 -2.94
N TYR A 212 -3.98 -10.03 -2.24
CA TYR A 212 -5.41 -9.90 -2.38
C TYR A 212 -5.99 -9.44 -1.06
N ARG A 213 -6.89 -8.47 -1.11
CA ARG A 213 -7.53 -7.89 0.08
C ARG A 213 -9.04 -7.84 -0.11
N TYR A 214 -9.77 -8.14 0.96
CA TYR A 214 -11.22 -8.13 1.00
C TYR A 214 -11.71 -7.36 2.22
N SER A 215 -12.85 -6.67 2.10
CA SER A 215 -13.44 -5.92 3.20
C SER A 215 -13.74 -6.81 4.41
N PHE A 216 -13.09 -6.50 5.53
CA PHE A 216 -13.32 -7.17 6.81
C PHE A 216 -14.75 -6.93 7.32
N LEU A 217 -15.27 -5.71 7.14
CA LEU A 217 -16.62 -5.36 7.58
C LEU A 217 -17.71 -6.09 6.78
N ASP A 218 -17.48 -6.39 5.49
CA ASP A 218 -18.42 -7.23 4.72
C ASP A 218 -18.40 -8.69 5.19
N ILE A 219 -17.23 -9.21 5.62
CA ILE A 219 -17.15 -10.55 6.23
C ILE A 219 -17.95 -10.58 7.53
N LEU A 220 -17.77 -9.59 8.42
CA LEU A 220 -18.53 -9.50 9.67
C LEU A 220 -20.04 -9.37 9.44
N SER A 221 -20.43 -8.53 8.47
CA SER A 221 -21.83 -8.34 8.10
C SER A 221 -22.49 -9.64 7.63
N ARG A 222 -21.78 -10.45 6.83
CA ARG A 222 -22.25 -11.78 6.38
C ARG A 222 -22.33 -12.81 7.51
N LEU A 223 -21.54 -12.64 8.57
CA LEU A 223 -21.61 -13.45 9.78
C LEU A 223 -22.71 -12.98 10.76
N GLY A 224 -23.50 -11.96 10.38
CA GLY A 224 -24.62 -11.46 11.17
C GLY A 224 -24.28 -10.33 12.14
N LEU A 225 -23.04 -9.84 12.13
CA LEU A 225 -22.60 -8.70 12.94
C LEU A 225 -22.81 -7.41 12.13
N ASN A 226 -23.97 -6.78 12.31
CA ASN A 226 -24.30 -5.54 11.61
C ASN A 226 -23.62 -4.34 12.28
N THR A 227 -22.71 -3.68 11.55
CA THR A 227 -21.99 -2.48 11.98
C THR A 227 -22.69 -1.17 11.58
N GLY A 228 -23.91 -1.23 11.02
CA GLY A 228 -24.67 -0.07 10.53
C GLY A 228 -24.20 0.42 9.15
N ILE A 229 -22.90 0.33 8.85
CA ILE A 229 -22.32 0.62 7.53
C ILE A 229 -21.63 -0.65 7.03
N ASN A 230 -21.91 -1.06 5.79
CA ASN A 230 -21.28 -2.22 5.15
C ASN A 230 -20.46 -1.82 3.91
N PRO A 231 -19.21 -1.33 4.10
CA PRO A 231 -18.35 -1.00 2.97
C PRO A 231 -17.86 -2.29 2.30
N LYS A 232 -18.25 -2.51 1.06
CA LYS A 232 -17.80 -3.68 0.27
C LYS A 232 -16.66 -3.26 -0.63
N TYR A 233 -15.50 -3.89 -0.49
CA TYR A 233 -14.40 -3.72 -1.42
C TYR A 233 -13.57 -4.99 -1.50
N GLN A 234 -12.91 -5.14 -2.64
CA GLN A 234 -11.87 -6.14 -2.84
C GLN A 234 -10.84 -5.60 -3.82
N ASP A 235 -9.59 -5.97 -3.61
CA ASP A 235 -8.49 -5.60 -4.48
C ASP A 235 -7.46 -6.69 -4.65
N LEU A 236 -6.74 -6.59 -5.76
CA LEU A 236 -5.61 -7.42 -6.12
C LEU A 236 -4.49 -6.49 -6.59
N SER A 237 -3.35 -6.58 -5.92
CA SER A 237 -2.13 -5.89 -6.32
C SER A 237 -1.04 -6.92 -6.58
N PHE A 238 -0.32 -6.76 -7.69
CA PHE A 238 0.78 -7.66 -8.02
C PHE A 238 1.91 -6.96 -8.75
N LYS A 239 3.10 -7.52 -8.59
CA LYS A 239 4.31 -7.20 -9.32
C LYS A 239 5.06 -8.49 -9.64
N LEU A 240 5.37 -8.69 -10.91
CA LEU A 240 6.21 -9.77 -11.40
C LEU A 240 7.37 -9.16 -12.16
N HIS A 241 8.55 -9.74 -12.00
CA HIS A 241 9.64 -9.50 -12.92
C HIS A 241 10.23 -10.82 -13.39
N ARG A 242 10.78 -10.79 -14.59
CA ARG A 242 11.43 -11.92 -15.23
C ARG A 242 12.70 -11.44 -15.91
N ASP A 243 13.81 -12.07 -15.59
CA ASP A 243 15.07 -11.90 -16.29
C ASP A 243 15.01 -12.78 -17.54
N LEU A 244 15.09 -12.15 -18.71
CA LEU A 244 15.03 -12.84 -20.01
C LEU A 244 16.43 -13.29 -20.44
N CYS A 245 17.41 -12.40 -20.26
CA CYS A 245 18.83 -12.60 -20.49
C CYS A 245 19.62 -11.76 -19.47
N GLU A 246 20.95 -11.87 -19.42
CA GLU A 246 21.81 -11.08 -18.51
C GLU A 246 21.56 -9.56 -18.57
N ASN A 247 21.18 -9.04 -19.74
CA ASN A 247 21.00 -7.61 -19.96
C ASN A 247 19.52 -7.19 -20.07
N TRP A 248 18.58 -8.13 -20.09
CA TRP A 248 17.16 -7.85 -20.36
C TRP A 248 16.26 -8.35 -19.25
N ARG A 249 15.49 -7.43 -18.66
CA ARG A 249 14.50 -7.73 -17.63
C ARG A 249 13.13 -7.21 -18.04
N MET A 250 12.12 -8.06 -17.96
CA MET A 250 10.72 -7.68 -18.12
C MET A 250 10.08 -7.50 -16.75
N GLU A 251 9.22 -6.50 -16.62
CA GLU A 251 8.41 -6.24 -15.44
C GLU A 251 6.94 -6.14 -15.84
N LEU A 252 6.07 -6.67 -14.99
CA LEU A 252 4.62 -6.60 -15.11
C LEU A 252 4.07 -6.25 -13.74
N LEU A 253 3.28 -5.18 -13.67
CA LEU A 253 2.70 -4.67 -12.45
C LEU A 253 1.24 -4.40 -12.70
N GLY A 254 0.38 -4.75 -11.74
CA GLY A 254 -1.05 -4.56 -11.88
C GLY A 254 -1.74 -4.29 -10.55
N ILE A 255 -2.74 -3.43 -10.61
CA ILE A 255 -3.60 -3.11 -9.48
C ILE A 255 -5.03 -3.16 -9.99
N TRP A 256 -5.88 -3.93 -9.32
CA TRP A 256 -7.28 -4.03 -9.62
C TRP A 256 -8.10 -3.89 -8.35
N GLY A 257 -9.22 -3.20 -8.43
CA GLY A 257 -10.14 -3.00 -7.33
C GLY A 257 -11.58 -2.90 -7.81
N LYS A 258 -12.49 -3.41 -6.98
CA LYS A 258 -13.93 -3.22 -7.11
C LYS A 258 -14.50 -2.87 -5.74
N SER A 259 -15.35 -1.86 -5.71
CA SER A 259 -15.94 -1.37 -4.47
C SER A 259 -17.38 -0.92 -4.65
N LEU A 260 -18.17 -1.07 -3.59
CA LEU A 260 -19.55 -0.65 -3.46
C LEU A 260 -19.81 -0.18 -2.03
N LEU A 261 -20.22 1.07 -1.88
CA LEU A 261 -20.63 1.66 -0.62
C LEU A 261 -22.09 2.08 -0.76
N GLN A 262 -22.91 1.66 0.19
CA GLN A 262 -24.29 2.08 0.34
C GLN A 262 -24.43 2.67 1.74
N LEU A 263 -24.91 3.92 1.79
CA LEU A 263 -25.22 4.62 3.03
C LEU A 263 -26.70 4.98 2.98
N ASP A 264 -27.45 4.57 4.00
CA ASP A 264 -28.86 4.91 4.16
C ASP A 264 -28.96 5.97 5.26
N GLU A 265 -29.35 7.19 4.91
CA GLU A 265 -29.47 8.33 5.83
C GLU A 265 -30.83 9.01 5.66
N ASN A 266 -31.68 8.93 6.69
CA ASN A 266 -32.95 9.69 6.84
C ASN A 266 -33.67 10.01 5.51
N ASP A 267 -34.17 8.95 4.85
CA ASP A 267 -34.92 8.97 3.58
C ASP A 267 -34.11 9.10 2.28
N ALA A 268 -32.78 9.20 2.33
CA ALA A 268 -31.93 9.15 1.14
C ALA A 268 -30.94 7.97 1.21
N SER A 269 -30.77 7.28 0.09
CA SER A 269 -29.70 6.28 -0.08
C SER A 269 -28.62 6.81 -1.02
N LEU A 270 -27.38 6.83 -0.51
CA LEU A 270 -26.20 7.20 -1.26
C LEU A 270 -25.48 5.93 -1.70
N LEU A 271 -25.42 5.70 -3.00
CA LEU A 271 -24.72 4.56 -3.60
C LEU A 271 -23.48 5.05 -4.34
N THR A 272 -22.31 4.58 -3.91
CA THR A 272 -21.04 4.81 -4.61
C THR A 272 -20.42 3.48 -5.02
N ALA A 273 -20.33 3.25 -6.32
CA ALA A 273 -19.66 2.08 -6.89
C ALA A 273 -18.45 2.53 -7.70
N SER A 274 -17.31 1.86 -7.51
CA SER A 274 -16.15 2.09 -8.36
C SER A 274 -15.46 0.78 -8.76
N SER A 275 -14.83 0.81 -9.94
CA SER A 275 -13.88 -0.20 -10.38
C SER A 275 -12.67 0.49 -10.98
N THR A 276 -11.51 0.16 -10.44
CA THR A 276 -10.23 0.69 -10.87
C THR A 276 -9.39 -0.49 -11.33
N ALA A 277 -8.80 -0.38 -12.51
CA ALA A 277 -7.85 -1.36 -13.02
C ALA A 277 -6.68 -0.60 -13.65
N PHE A 278 -5.48 -1.04 -13.31
CA PHE A 278 -4.23 -0.54 -13.81
C PHE A 278 -3.33 -1.71 -14.15
N LEU A 279 -2.69 -1.66 -15.31
CA LEU A 279 -1.70 -2.64 -15.74
C LEU A 279 -0.55 -1.89 -16.40
N GLY A 280 0.65 -2.08 -15.87
CA GLY A 280 1.90 -1.56 -16.41
C GLY A 280 2.82 -2.72 -16.79
N THR A 281 3.51 -2.60 -17.91
CA THR A 281 4.61 -3.50 -18.28
C THR A 281 5.82 -2.68 -18.70
N ALA A 282 7.00 -3.16 -18.35
CA ALA A 282 8.26 -2.55 -18.73
C ALA A 282 9.20 -3.59 -19.29
N LEU A 283 9.98 -3.17 -20.28
CA LEU A 283 11.16 -3.87 -20.71
C LEU A 283 12.38 -3.01 -20.39
N HIS A 284 13.25 -3.53 -19.54
CA HIS A 284 14.48 -2.89 -19.11
C HIS A 284 15.67 -3.55 -19.80
N TYR A 285 16.57 -2.70 -20.29
CA TYR A 285 17.89 -3.07 -20.76
C TYR A 285 18.94 -2.41 -19.85
N ASP A 286 19.84 -3.21 -19.31
CA ASP A 286 21.00 -2.74 -18.55
C ASP A 286 22.25 -3.43 -19.08
N ASN A 287 23.35 -2.69 -19.24
CA ASN A 287 24.62 -3.25 -19.70
C ASN A 287 25.71 -3.07 -18.64
N GLN A 288 26.84 -3.75 -18.85
CA GLN A 288 28.00 -3.70 -17.95
C GLN A 288 28.61 -2.29 -17.81
N ALA A 289 28.31 -1.36 -18.73
CA ALA A 289 28.74 0.04 -18.69
C ALA A 289 27.68 0.96 -18.02
N HIS A 290 26.66 0.40 -17.36
CA HIS A 290 25.57 1.10 -16.69
C HIS A 290 24.69 1.98 -17.61
N HIS A 291 24.66 1.70 -18.91
CA HIS A 291 23.67 2.29 -19.80
C HIS A 291 22.33 1.58 -19.60
N ARG A 292 21.37 2.32 -19.03
CA ARG A 292 20.01 1.84 -18.78
C ARG A 292 19.02 2.43 -19.77
N ALA A 293 18.27 1.57 -20.44
CA ALA A 293 17.12 1.95 -21.23
C ALA A 293 15.89 1.21 -20.71
N SER A 294 14.74 1.88 -20.69
CA SER A 294 13.48 1.25 -20.29
C SER A 294 12.35 1.72 -21.20
N VAL A 295 11.61 0.79 -21.75
CA VAL A 295 10.35 1.08 -22.44
C VAL A 295 9.22 0.67 -21.52
N ARG A 296 8.28 1.58 -21.27
CA ARG A 296 7.11 1.37 -20.40
C ARG A 296 5.84 1.54 -21.20
N LEU A 297 4.91 0.61 -21.02
CA LEU A 297 3.55 0.69 -21.55
C LEU A 297 2.59 0.48 -20.39
N TYR A 298 1.48 1.20 -20.38
CA TYR A 298 0.48 1.03 -19.34
C TYR A 298 -0.93 1.33 -19.83
N ALA A 299 -1.90 0.78 -19.12
CA ALA A 299 -3.32 1.02 -19.33
C ALA A 299 -3.98 1.32 -17.98
N ASN A 300 -4.82 2.36 -17.97
CA ASN A 300 -5.65 2.74 -16.83
C ASN A 300 -7.12 2.63 -17.23
N LYS A 301 -7.93 2.08 -16.32
CA LYS A 301 -9.39 2.05 -16.45
C LYS A 301 -10.01 2.38 -15.11
N LEU A 302 -10.72 3.50 -15.04
CA LEU A 302 -11.52 3.90 -13.90
C LEU A 302 -12.98 3.96 -14.33
N ARG A 303 -13.85 3.29 -13.58
CA ARG A 303 -15.31 3.45 -13.67
C ARG A 303 -15.79 3.85 -12.29
N SER A 304 -16.56 4.93 -12.22
CA SER A 304 -17.20 5.39 -11.00
C SER A 304 -18.65 5.73 -11.32
N LEU A 305 -19.54 5.31 -10.43
CA LEU A 305 -20.96 5.64 -10.43
C LEU A 305 -21.30 6.11 -9.02
N SER A 306 -21.85 7.31 -8.92
CA SER A 306 -22.41 7.84 -7.68
C SER A 306 -23.85 8.26 -7.94
N SER A 307 -24.79 7.73 -7.18
CA SER A 307 -26.20 8.09 -7.25
C SER A 307 -26.74 8.42 -5.86
N VAL A 308 -27.71 9.33 -5.85
CA VAL A 308 -28.52 9.67 -4.67
C VAL A 308 -29.94 9.29 -5.03
N GLU A 309 -30.51 8.30 -4.34
CA GLU A 309 -31.94 7.98 -4.44
C GLU A 309 -32.65 8.60 -3.24
N GLN A 310 -33.69 9.38 -3.51
CA GLN A 310 -34.61 9.99 -2.55
C GLN A 310 -35.95 9.26 -2.59
#